data_AF-E2NIX4-F1
#
_entry.id   AF-E2NIX4-F1
#
_cell.length_a   1.000
_cell.length_b   1.000
_cell.length_c   1.000
_cell.angle_alpha   90.00
_cell.angle_beta   90.00
_cell.angle_gamma   90.00
#
_symmetry.space_group_name_H-M   'P 1'
#
loop_
_entity.id
_entity.type
_entity.pdbx_description
1 polymer ?
#
loop_
_entity_poly.entity_id
_entity_poly.type
_entity_poly.pdbx_seq_one_letter_code
_entity_poly.pdbx_strand_id
1 'polypeptide(L)'
;MEPKGLEFINFAPSITYTLVDEDYDSMGTGDGEPGKYNNFDSKISAEKITFYLTTFAKVKFPYVEKGNTIELTYKYYTEDKKTENRTVLYQYNGTEWVAYDPEEPIIEIADRITVMKYDGTSWKLTNLISGVIRQKMESEGYTALVAWVKENKPAFMSDQKDNEEYYFGASAGYNNINNNYSTWSKYYNVDGYLTGLDNDAIQAIMDQRIAEGISGIVLPLMVTDPDPDMSYEITYNVYAGRGKGDYAMSFYYNAEEDKYEWDELTPVLK
;
A
#
# COMPACT_ATOMS: atom_id res chain seq x y z
N MET A 1 6.09 16.92 13.79
CA MET A 1 6.66 15.79 13.04
C MET A 1 7.99 16.28 12.49
N GLU A 2 9.12 15.78 13.00
CA GLU A 2 10.40 15.99 12.35
C GLU A 2 10.38 15.27 11.00
N PRO A 3 10.99 15.81 9.94
CA PRO A 3 11.13 15.06 8.69
C PRO A 3 11.96 13.81 9.01
N LYS A 4 11.40 12.62 8.73
CA LYS A 4 12.19 11.38 8.68
C LYS A 4 13.38 11.68 7.78
N GLY A 5 14.57 11.72 8.38
CA GLY A 5 15.81 11.88 7.64
C GLY A 5 15.86 10.81 6.56
N LEU A 6 16.26 11.19 5.35
CA LEU A 6 16.67 10.24 4.32
C LEU A 6 17.64 9.26 5.00
N GLU A 7 17.22 8.03 5.23
CA GLU A 7 18.17 6.97 5.53
C GLU A 7 18.98 6.77 4.26
N PHE A 8 20.19 7.32 4.25
CA PHE A 8 21.17 6.98 3.23
C PHE A 8 21.44 5.48 3.38
N ILE A 9 20.87 4.68 2.48
CA ILE A 9 21.19 3.27 2.38
C ILE A 9 22.69 3.21 2.12
N ASN A 10 23.44 2.70 3.10
CA ASN A 10 24.87 2.50 2.94
C ASN A 10 25.08 1.33 1.98
N PHE A 11 25.11 1.63 0.68
CA PHE A 11 25.24 0.63 -0.37
C PHE A 11 26.60 -0.09 -0.28
N ALA A 12 26.58 -1.42 -0.30
CA ALA A 12 27.77 -2.24 -0.40
C ALA A 12 27.57 -3.28 -1.53
N PRO A 13 28.48 -3.38 -2.50
CA PRO A 13 28.33 -4.36 -3.58
C PRO A 13 28.49 -5.79 -3.03
N SER A 14 27.78 -6.76 -3.62
CA SER A 14 27.90 -8.17 -3.23
C SER A 14 29.30 -8.73 -3.51
N ILE A 15 29.94 -8.21 -4.56
CA ILE A 15 31.28 -8.60 -5.01
C ILE A 15 32.06 -7.32 -5.33
N THR A 16 33.30 -7.24 -4.85
CA THR A 16 34.28 -6.24 -5.31
C THR A 16 35.45 -6.97 -5.95
N TYR A 17 35.83 -6.60 -7.17
CA TYR A 17 36.93 -7.24 -7.87
C TYR A 17 37.77 -6.25 -8.68
N THR A 18 39.09 -6.31 -8.50
CA THR A 18 40.06 -5.52 -9.27
C THR A 18 40.70 -6.42 -10.32
N LEU A 19 40.58 -6.04 -11.60
CA LEU A 19 41.16 -6.78 -12.71
C LEU A 19 42.69 -6.84 -12.58
N VAL A 20 43.23 -8.05 -12.73
CA VAL A 20 44.68 -8.30 -12.82
C VAL A 20 45.10 -8.46 -14.28
N ASP A 21 46.40 -8.48 -14.53
CA ASP A 21 46.98 -8.52 -15.87
C ASP A 21 46.48 -9.74 -16.68
N GLU A 22 46.39 -10.91 -16.04
CA GLU A 22 45.86 -12.13 -16.66
C GLU A 22 44.39 -12.02 -17.08
N ASP A 23 43.59 -11.19 -16.40
CA ASP A 23 42.21 -10.97 -16.79
C ASP A 23 42.15 -10.19 -18.11
N TYR A 24 43.01 -9.20 -18.33
CA TYR A 24 43.09 -8.47 -19.62
C TYR A 24 43.62 -9.36 -20.74
N ASP A 25 44.63 -10.19 -20.46
CA ASP A 25 45.15 -11.17 -21.42
C ASP A 25 44.05 -12.13 -21.90
N SER A 26 43.17 -12.55 -20.98
CA SER A 26 42.03 -13.42 -21.32
C SER A 26 40.99 -12.74 -22.24
N MET A 27 40.99 -11.41 -22.30
CA MET A 27 40.12 -10.60 -23.17
C MET A 27 40.75 -10.29 -24.54
N GLY A 28 41.97 -10.79 -24.80
CA GLY A 28 42.69 -10.66 -26.07
C GLY A 28 43.94 -9.78 -25.97
N THR A 29 45.01 -10.21 -26.63
CA THR A 29 46.35 -9.57 -26.59
C THR A 29 46.75 -8.91 -27.93
N GLY A 30 45.85 -8.89 -28.91
CA GLY A 30 46.06 -8.31 -30.23
C GLY A 30 46.04 -6.79 -30.27
N ASP A 31 46.29 -6.23 -31.46
CA ASP A 31 46.21 -4.78 -31.67
C ASP A 31 44.79 -4.26 -31.46
N GLY A 32 44.62 -3.36 -30.47
CA GLY A 32 43.31 -2.81 -30.10
C GLY A 32 42.51 -3.68 -29.11
N GLU A 33 43.16 -4.70 -28.53
CA GLU A 33 42.61 -5.54 -27.46
C GLU A 33 43.27 -5.20 -26.12
N PRO A 34 42.55 -5.35 -25.00
CA PRO A 34 42.97 -4.79 -23.71
C PRO A 34 44.19 -5.49 -23.08
N GLY A 35 44.46 -6.76 -23.40
CA GLY A 35 45.62 -7.52 -22.94
C GLY A 35 46.94 -7.09 -23.58
N LYS A 36 46.92 -6.30 -24.67
CA LYS A 36 48.17 -5.81 -25.27
C LYS A 36 49.00 -4.96 -24.29
N TYR A 37 48.32 -4.21 -23.43
CA TYR A 37 48.94 -3.31 -22.44
C TYR A 37 48.37 -3.49 -21.03
N ASN A 38 47.50 -4.47 -20.81
CA ASN A 38 46.81 -4.73 -19.54
C ASN A 38 46.00 -3.53 -19.03
N ASN A 39 45.35 -2.80 -19.95
CA ASN A 39 44.49 -1.66 -19.66
C ASN A 39 43.50 -1.40 -20.81
N PHE A 40 42.42 -0.69 -20.51
CA PHE A 40 41.57 -0.05 -21.52
C PHE A 40 42.10 1.35 -21.86
N ASP A 41 41.70 1.92 -23.00
CA ASP A 41 42.06 3.29 -23.39
C ASP A 41 40.96 3.95 -24.24
N SER A 42 41.15 5.22 -24.61
CA SER A 42 40.17 5.99 -25.39
C SER A 42 39.92 5.50 -26.83
N LYS A 43 40.73 4.56 -27.34
CA LYS A 43 40.49 3.92 -28.65
C LYS A 43 39.49 2.77 -28.57
N ILE A 44 39.21 2.27 -27.36
CA ILE A 44 38.16 1.28 -27.11
C ILE A 44 36.90 2.04 -26.68
N SER A 45 35.81 1.91 -27.46
CA SER A 45 34.56 2.60 -27.13
C SER A 45 34.02 2.14 -25.77
N ALA A 46 33.30 3.03 -25.07
CA ALA A 46 32.69 2.71 -23.78
C ALA A 46 31.78 1.47 -23.85
N GLU A 47 31.01 1.31 -24.93
CA GLU A 47 30.19 0.12 -25.18
C GLU A 47 31.01 -1.17 -25.27
N LYS A 48 32.18 -1.10 -25.93
CA LYS A 48 33.07 -2.25 -26.06
C LYS A 48 33.79 -2.56 -24.73
N ILE A 49 34.14 -1.54 -23.95
CA ILE A 49 34.63 -1.72 -22.57
C ILE A 49 33.57 -2.42 -21.72
N THR A 50 32.32 -1.94 -21.75
CA THR A 50 31.19 -2.56 -21.05
C THR A 50 31.03 -4.02 -21.48
N PHE A 51 31.08 -4.31 -22.77
CA PHE A 51 31.01 -5.69 -23.29
C PHE A 51 32.12 -6.59 -22.71
N TYR A 52 33.38 -6.13 -22.69
CA TYR A 52 34.47 -6.90 -22.11
C TYR A 52 34.26 -7.16 -20.61
N LEU A 53 33.89 -6.12 -19.85
CA LEU A 53 33.73 -6.22 -18.39
C LEU A 53 32.56 -7.13 -18.01
N THR A 54 31.40 -7.02 -18.67
CA THR A 54 30.23 -7.86 -18.38
C THR A 54 30.44 -9.30 -18.85
N THR A 55 31.15 -9.52 -19.96
CA THR A 55 31.54 -10.86 -20.43
C THR A 55 32.52 -11.52 -19.46
N PHE A 56 33.55 -10.78 -19.05
CA PHE A 56 34.50 -11.21 -18.03
C PHE A 56 33.80 -11.62 -16.73
N ALA A 57 32.92 -10.75 -16.21
CA ALA A 57 32.18 -11.02 -14.99
C ALA A 57 31.32 -12.29 -15.09
N LYS A 58 30.67 -12.51 -16.25
CA LYS A 58 29.87 -13.72 -16.49
C LYS A 58 30.70 -15.00 -16.49
N VAL A 59 31.91 -14.96 -17.05
CA VAL A 59 32.83 -16.12 -17.07
C VAL A 59 33.46 -16.35 -15.69
N LYS A 60 33.86 -15.28 -14.99
CA LYS A 60 34.53 -15.34 -13.69
C LYS A 60 33.59 -15.75 -12.56
N PHE A 61 32.33 -15.33 -12.62
CA PHE A 61 31.31 -15.56 -11.58
C PHE A 61 30.09 -16.31 -12.15
N PRO A 62 30.24 -17.58 -12.54
CA PRO A 62 29.22 -18.31 -13.31
C PRO A 62 27.96 -18.69 -12.51
N TYR A 63 28.01 -18.64 -11.18
CA TYR A 63 26.91 -19.05 -10.27
C TYR A 63 26.30 -17.87 -9.53
N VAL A 64 26.38 -16.66 -10.09
CA VAL A 64 25.79 -15.46 -9.48
C VAL A 64 24.25 -15.52 -9.53
N GLU A 65 23.61 -15.12 -8.44
CA GLU A 65 22.14 -15.06 -8.33
C GLU A 65 21.59 -13.71 -8.80
N LYS A 66 20.34 -13.70 -9.28
CA LYS A 66 19.64 -12.47 -9.68
C LYS A 66 19.60 -11.49 -8.49
N GLY A 67 19.95 -10.23 -8.74
CA GLY A 67 19.97 -9.17 -7.75
C GLY A 67 21.36 -8.89 -7.15
N ASN A 68 22.30 -9.83 -7.26
CA ASN A 68 23.68 -9.61 -6.80
C ASN A 68 24.35 -8.49 -7.61
N THR A 69 25.18 -7.70 -6.92
CA THR A 69 25.91 -6.58 -7.51
C THR A 69 27.41 -6.86 -7.55
N ILE A 70 28.10 -6.31 -8.56
CA ILE A 70 29.55 -6.36 -8.67
C ILE A 70 30.13 -4.99 -8.99
N GLU A 71 31.08 -4.56 -8.16
CA GLU A 71 31.96 -3.44 -8.44
C GLU A 71 33.25 -3.96 -9.08
N LEU A 72 33.52 -3.55 -10.32
CA LEU A 72 34.74 -3.88 -11.04
C LEU A 72 35.67 -2.67 -11.07
N THR A 73 36.90 -2.85 -10.58
CA THR A 73 37.98 -1.89 -10.74
C THR A 73 38.89 -2.31 -11.88
N TYR A 74 39.11 -1.43 -12.86
CA TYR A 74 39.96 -1.69 -14.01
C TYR A 74 40.92 -0.54 -14.30
N LYS A 75 42.02 -0.84 -14.98
CA LYS A 75 43.04 0.11 -15.43
C LYS A 75 42.59 0.78 -16.72
N TYR A 76 42.63 2.11 -16.77
CA TYR A 76 42.31 2.92 -17.94
C TYR A 76 43.46 3.90 -18.23
N TYR A 77 43.98 3.86 -19.45
CA TYR A 77 45.01 4.77 -19.92
C TYR A 77 44.38 6.02 -20.54
N THR A 78 44.65 7.16 -19.92
CA THR A 78 44.07 8.46 -20.29
C THR A 78 44.87 9.16 -21.38
N GLU A 79 44.25 10.16 -22.01
CA GLU A 79 44.91 10.99 -23.03
C GLU A 79 46.13 11.76 -22.48
N ASP A 80 46.14 12.01 -21.17
CA ASP A 80 47.26 12.62 -20.43
C ASP A 80 48.44 11.67 -20.19
N LYS A 81 48.43 10.50 -20.84
CA LYS A 81 49.46 9.47 -20.77
C LYS A 81 49.66 8.89 -19.36
N LYS A 82 48.57 8.75 -18.61
CA LYS A 82 48.56 8.14 -17.28
C LYS A 82 47.61 6.96 -17.26
N THR A 83 47.99 5.91 -16.55
CA THR A 83 47.08 4.82 -16.22
C THR A 83 46.48 5.06 -14.86
N GLU A 84 45.15 5.09 -14.79
CA GLU A 84 44.38 5.25 -13.56
C GLU A 84 43.43 4.07 -13.37
N ASN A 85 42.98 3.86 -12.13
CA ASN A 85 41.91 2.89 -11.86
C ASN A 85 40.56 3.57 -12.01
N ARG A 86 39.63 2.90 -12.68
CA ARG A 86 38.21 3.27 -12.79
C ARG A 86 37.35 2.18 -12.22
N THR A 87 36.21 2.56 -11.67
CA THR A 87 35.22 1.64 -11.12
C THR A 87 33.93 1.72 -11.92
N VAL A 88 33.28 0.57 -12.07
CA VAL A 88 31.92 0.45 -12.61
C VAL A 88 31.14 -0.53 -11.75
N LEU A 89 29.84 -0.32 -11.68
CA LEU A 89 28.93 -1.11 -10.87
C LEU A 89 27.86 -1.74 -11.76
N TYR A 90 27.67 -3.05 -11.60
CA TYR A 90 26.67 -3.81 -12.33
C TYR A 90 25.78 -4.62 -11.37
N GLN A 91 24.55 -4.90 -11.77
CA GLN A 91 23.66 -5.85 -11.11
C GLN A 91 23.31 -7.00 -12.07
N TYR A 92 23.27 -8.23 -11.56
CA TYR A 92 22.87 -9.38 -12.36
C TYR A 92 21.34 -9.49 -12.43
N ASN A 93 20.78 -9.40 -13.64
CA ASN A 93 19.32 -9.44 -13.82
C ASN A 93 18.75 -10.89 -13.90
N GLY A 94 19.60 -11.90 -13.78
CA GLY A 94 19.27 -13.31 -13.97
C GLY A 94 19.72 -13.89 -15.33
N THR A 95 20.16 -13.03 -16.26
CA THR A 95 20.66 -13.43 -17.59
C THR A 95 22.02 -12.81 -17.90
N GLU A 96 22.17 -11.53 -17.59
CA GLU A 96 23.35 -10.71 -17.87
C GLU A 96 23.60 -9.67 -16.76
N TRP A 97 24.81 -9.11 -16.78
CA TRP A 97 25.19 -7.98 -15.94
C TRP A 97 24.77 -6.67 -16.62
N VAL A 98 23.97 -5.86 -15.94
CA VAL A 98 23.50 -4.56 -16.42
C VAL A 98 24.03 -3.45 -15.53
N ALA A 99 24.27 -2.25 -16.07
CA ALA A 99 24.74 -1.11 -15.29
C ALA A 99 23.77 -0.84 -14.13
N TYR A 100 24.31 -0.57 -12.94
CA TYR A 100 23.51 -0.36 -11.74
C TYR A 100 23.95 0.91 -11.04
N ASP A 101 22.98 1.80 -10.85
CA ASP A 101 23.13 3.01 -10.05
C ASP A 101 22.35 2.81 -8.73
N PRO A 102 23.03 2.71 -7.57
CA PRO A 102 22.37 2.55 -6.27
C PRO A 102 21.62 3.82 -5.84
N GLU A 103 21.88 4.96 -6.50
CA GLU A 103 21.20 6.23 -6.25
C GLU A 103 20.02 6.47 -7.21
N GLU A 104 19.83 5.61 -8.22
CA GLU A 104 18.65 5.72 -9.09
C GLU A 104 17.38 5.38 -8.29
N PRO A 105 16.38 6.28 -8.28
CA PRO A 105 15.15 6.04 -7.55
C PRO A 105 14.42 4.85 -8.17
N ILE A 106 14.10 3.85 -7.36
CA ILE A 106 13.19 2.76 -7.75
C ILE A 106 11.81 3.38 -7.97
N ILE A 107 11.39 3.53 -9.22
CA ILE A 107 10.04 3.99 -9.57
C ILE A 107 9.12 2.77 -9.55
N GLU A 108 8.45 2.55 -8.41
CA GLU A 108 7.35 1.60 -8.33
C GLU A 108 6.08 2.24 -8.91
N ILE A 109 5.49 1.59 -9.92
CA ILE A 109 4.20 2.00 -10.47
C ILE A 109 3.11 1.28 -9.68
N ALA A 110 2.29 2.03 -8.96
CA ALA A 110 1.11 1.53 -8.25
C ALA A 110 -0.15 2.21 -8.75
N ASP A 111 -1.20 1.43 -9.04
CA ASP A 111 -2.53 1.96 -9.32
C ASP A 111 -3.13 2.52 -8.02
N ARG A 112 -3.65 3.76 -8.05
CA ARG A 112 -4.21 4.45 -6.88
C ARG A 112 -5.66 4.85 -7.12
N ILE A 113 -6.47 4.82 -6.05
CA ILE A 113 -7.82 5.39 -6.06
C ILE A 113 -7.72 6.82 -5.51
N THR A 114 -8.32 7.77 -6.25
CA THR A 114 -8.32 9.20 -5.91
C THR A 114 -9.64 9.55 -5.24
N VAL A 115 -9.60 9.97 -3.98
CA VAL A 115 -10.76 10.59 -3.30
C VAL A 115 -10.66 12.10 -3.46
N MET A 116 -11.72 12.72 -3.99
CA MET A 116 -11.80 14.18 -4.12
C MET A 116 -13.00 14.71 -3.33
N LYS A 117 -12.79 15.75 -2.53
CA LYS A 117 -13.84 16.47 -1.80
C LYS A 117 -14.09 17.83 -2.44
N TYR A 118 -15.35 18.15 -2.72
CA TYR A 118 -15.74 19.47 -3.20
C TYR A 118 -15.97 20.41 -2.00
N ASP A 119 -15.21 21.49 -1.89
CA ASP A 119 -15.32 22.45 -0.78
C ASP A 119 -16.36 23.57 -1.00
N GLY A 120 -17.24 23.39 -1.99
CA GLY A 120 -18.20 24.41 -2.42
C GLY A 120 -17.67 25.35 -3.50
N THR A 121 -16.36 25.33 -3.78
CA THR A 121 -15.75 26.13 -4.86
C THR A 121 -14.88 25.27 -5.80
N SER A 122 -14.13 24.32 -5.27
CA SER A 122 -13.18 23.49 -6.03
C SER A 122 -13.18 22.04 -5.56
N TRP A 123 -12.88 21.12 -6.49
CA TRP A 123 -12.55 19.73 -6.15
C TRP A 123 -11.13 19.69 -5.62
N LYS A 124 -10.96 19.24 -4.38
CA LYS A 124 -9.66 19.04 -3.75
C LYS A 124 -9.39 17.56 -3.62
N LEU A 125 -8.20 17.16 -4.04
CA LEU A 125 -7.67 15.84 -3.70
C LEU A 125 -7.59 15.75 -2.18
N THR A 126 -8.32 14.80 -1.59
CA THR A 126 -8.29 14.55 -0.14
C THR A 126 -7.37 13.37 0.17
N ASN A 127 -7.56 12.23 -0.51
CA ASN A 127 -6.75 11.04 -0.25
C ASN A 127 -6.31 10.36 -1.57
N LEU A 128 -5.08 9.85 -1.57
CA LEU A 128 -4.55 8.92 -2.56
C LEU A 128 -4.44 7.56 -1.90
N ILE A 129 -5.32 6.64 -2.29
CA ILE A 129 -5.35 5.31 -1.69
C ILE A 129 -4.48 4.36 -2.52
N SER A 130 -3.49 3.77 -1.87
CA SER A 130 -2.51 2.84 -2.45
C SER A 130 -2.93 1.37 -2.34
N GLY A 131 -4.00 1.06 -1.60
CA GLY A 131 -4.54 -0.30 -1.49
C GLY A 131 -5.84 -0.41 -0.70
N VAL A 132 -6.43 -1.61 -0.68
CA VAL A 132 -7.68 -1.91 0.03
C VAL A 132 -7.46 -3.03 1.03
N ILE A 133 -7.73 -2.76 2.31
CA ILE A 133 -7.81 -3.74 3.39
C ILE A 133 -9.27 -4.17 3.54
N ARG A 134 -9.53 -5.46 3.34
CA ARG A 134 -10.88 -6.04 3.48
C ARG A 134 -10.97 -6.80 4.78
N GLN A 135 -11.97 -6.47 5.59
CA GLN A 135 -12.23 -7.18 6.84
C GLN A 135 -13.73 -7.42 7.02
N LYS A 136 -14.06 -8.46 7.76
CA LYS A 136 -15.44 -8.75 8.14
C LYS A 136 -15.64 -8.38 9.60
N MET A 137 -16.77 -7.75 9.91
CA MET A 137 -17.17 -7.45 11.27
C MET A 137 -17.45 -8.77 11.99
N GLU A 138 -16.64 -9.07 13.00
CA GLU A 138 -16.79 -10.23 13.88
C GLU A 138 -17.76 -9.91 15.04
N SER A 139 -18.07 -10.92 15.86
CA SER A 139 -19.01 -10.83 17.00
C SER A 139 -18.70 -9.68 17.97
N GLU A 140 -17.43 -9.38 18.15
CA GLU A 140 -16.90 -8.33 19.01
C GLU A 140 -17.35 -6.94 18.52
N GLY A 141 -17.41 -6.73 17.20
CA GLY A 141 -17.90 -5.49 16.61
C GLY A 141 -19.38 -5.26 16.93
N TYR A 142 -20.22 -6.27 16.72
CA TYR A 142 -21.64 -6.20 17.07
C TYR A 142 -21.87 -5.98 18.57
N THR A 143 -21.08 -6.66 19.41
CA THR A 143 -21.13 -6.49 20.86
C THR A 143 -20.74 -5.06 21.26
N ALA A 144 -19.71 -4.49 20.63
CA ALA A 144 -19.27 -3.13 20.90
C ALA A 144 -20.31 -2.08 20.49
N LEU A 145 -21.01 -2.27 19.36
CA LEU A 145 -22.12 -1.39 18.94
C LEU A 145 -23.24 -1.38 19.99
N VAL A 146 -23.67 -2.56 20.44
CA VAL A 146 -24.72 -2.69 21.48
C VAL A 146 -24.27 -2.04 22.80
N ALA A 147 -23.03 -2.29 23.23
CA ALA A 147 -22.48 -1.70 24.45
C ALA A 147 -22.40 -0.18 24.37
N TRP A 148 -21.99 0.37 23.22
CA TRP A 148 -21.92 1.81 23.01
C TRP A 148 -23.31 2.46 23.09
N VAL A 149 -24.34 1.85 22.49
CA VAL A 149 -25.71 2.38 22.54
C VAL A 149 -26.27 2.33 23.95
N LYS A 150 -25.97 1.27 24.71
CA LYS A 150 -26.36 1.17 26.11
C LYS A 150 -25.84 2.32 26.95
N GLU A 151 -24.60 2.73 26.71
CA GLU A 151 -23.94 3.82 27.46
C GLU A 151 -24.36 5.21 26.95
N ASN A 152 -24.42 5.40 25.62
CA ASN A 152 -24.51 6.73 25.01
C ASN A 152 -25.93 7.08 24.52
N LYS A 153 -26.76 6.08 24.23
CA LYS A 153 -28.11 6.23 23.68
C LYS A 153 -29.08 5.22 24.30
N PRO A 154 -29.20 5.14 25.64
CA PRO A 154 -29.94 4.08 26.32
C PRO A 154 -31.43 3.98 25.90
N ALA A 155 -32.04 5.06 25.42
CA ALA A 155 -33.40 5.07 24.89
C ALA A 155 -33.58 4.20 23.62
N PHE A 156 -32.49 3.89 22.92
CA PHE A 156 -32.46 3.01 21.75
C PHE A 156 -32.11 1.57 22.11
N MET A 157 -31.97 1.22 23.39
CA MET A 157 -31.80 -0.19 23.75
C MET A 157 -33.08 -0.99 23.50
N SER A 158 -32.91 -2.25 23.09
CA SER A 158 -34.05 -3.13 22.86
C SER A 158 -34.78 -3.42 24.17
N ASP A 159 -36.11 -3.30 24.12
CA ASP A 159 -37.02 -3.71 25.20
C ASP A 159 -37.36 -5.21 25.15
N GLN A 160 -36.92 -5.91 24.09
CA GLN A 160 -37.18 -7.34 23.90
C GLN A 160 -36.01 -8.22 24.34
N LYS A 161 -34.77 -7.76 24.12
CA LYS A 161 -33.53 -8.49 24.44
C LYS A 161 -32.42 -7.52 24.82
N ASP A 162 -31.65 -7.87 25.84
CA ASP A 162 -30.58 -7.02 26.38
C ASP A 162 -29.31 -6.97 25.52
N ASN A 163 -29.20 -7.84 24.51
CA ASN A 163 -28.09 -7.93 23.57
C ASN A 163 -28.43 -7.42 22.15
N GLU A 164 -29.49 -6.63 22.03
CA GLU A 164 -29.91 -5.98 20.79
C GLU A 164 -30.17 -4.49 21.03
N GLU A 165 -30.04 -3.68 19.98
CA GLU A 165 -30.29 -2.24 20.04
C GLU A 165 -30.92 -1.72 18.75
N TYR A 166 -31.52 -0.54 18.82
CA TYR A 166 -32.39 0.06 17.81
C TYR A 166 -31.77 1.29 17.11
N TYR A 167 -30.65 1.81 17.60
CA TYR A 167 -29.94 2.93 16.99
C TYR A 167 -29.23 2.49 15.70
N PHE A 168 -28.30 1.54 15.78
CA PHE A 168 -27.64 0.96 14.60
C PHE A 168 -28.46 -0.20 14.01
N GLY A 169 -29.31 -0.83 14.83
CA GLY A 169 -30.04 -2.05 14.50
C GLY A 169 -29.23 -3.33 14.73
N ALA A 170 -28.15 -3.26 15.52
CA ALA A 170 -27.24 -4.35 15.80
C ALA A 170 -27.82 -5.39 16.77
N SER A 171 -27.57 -6.66 16.45
CA SER A 171 -27.78 -7.80 17.35
C SER A 171 -26.46 -8.48 17.63
N ALA A 172 -26.00 -8.42 18.89
CA ALA A 172 -24.83 -9.18 19.35
C ALA A 172 -25.14 -10.68 19.47
N GLY A 173 -26.42 -11.06 19.60
CA GLY A 173 -26.83 -12.47 19.65
C GLY A 173 -26.84 -13.17 18.29
N TYR A 174 -27.08 -12.42 17.21
CA TYR A 174 -27.15 -12.97 15.85
C TYR A 174 -26.02 -12.49 14.93
N ASN A 175 -25.14 -11.60 15.40
CA ASN A 175 -24.05 -10.99 14.64
C ASN A 175 -24.54 -10.40 13.31
N ASN A 176 -25.58 -9.57 13.37
CA ASN A 176 -26.14 -8.91 12.19
C ASN A 176 -26.70 -7.51 12.51
N ILE A 177 -26.97 -6.76 11.44
CA ILE A 177 -27.70 -5.50 11.47
C ILE A 177 -29.10 -5.73 10.88
N ASN A 178 -30.13 -5.27 11.57
CA ASN A 178 -31.51 -5.35 11.12
C ASN A 178 -31.92 -4.11 10.33
N ASN A 179 -31.80 -4.15 9.00
CA ASN A 179 -32.28 -3.06 8.11
C ASN A 179 -33.75 -3.20 7.71
N ASN A 180 -34.58 -3.99 8.42
CA ASN A 180 -35.97 -4.13 8.06
C ASN A 180 -36.72 -2.80 8.24
N TYR A 181 -37.15 -2.17 7.14
CA TYR A 181 -37.83 -0.86 7.14
C TYR A 181 -39.04 -0.82 8.08
N SER A 182 -39.90 -1.84 8.04
CA SER A 182 -41.08 -1.90 8.91
C SER A 182 -40.71 -2.01 10.39
N THR A 183 -39.63 -2.73 10.70
CA THR A 183 -39.12 -2.83 12.07
C THR A 183 -38.58 -1.49 12.54
N TRP A 184 -37.80 -0.81 11.70
CA TRP A 184 -37.28 0.52 12.03
C TRP A 184 -38.40 1.53 12.27
N SER A 185 -39.35 1.66 11.34
CA SER A 185 -40.46 2.61 11.47
C SER A 185 -41.34 2.33 12.68
N LYS A 186 -41.52 1.05 13.07
CA LYS A 186 -42.43 0.66 14.16
C LYS A 186 -41.77 0.65 15.53
N TYR A 187 -40.55 0.14 15.63
CA TYR A 187 -39.90 -0.14 16.91
C TYR A 187 -38.68 0.75 17.18
N TYR A 188 -37.94 1.13 16.14
CA TYR A 188 -36.67 1.86 16.33
C TYR A 188 -36.85 3.39 16.25
N ASN A 189 -38.06 3.83 15.92
CA ASN A 189 -38.46 5.21 15.76
C ASN A 189 -38.70 5.94 17.10
N VAL A 190 -37.69 5.92 17.99
CA VAL A 190 -37.79 6.38 19.40
C VAL A 190 -38.39 7.78 19.53
N ASP A 191 -37.99 8.72 18.66
CA ASP A 191 -38.45 10.13 18.68
C ASP A 191 -39.31 10.52 17.47
N GLY A 192 -39.84 9.54 16.74
CA GLY A 192 -40.68 9.81 15.57
C GLY A 192 -39.94 10.29 14.31
N TYR A 193 -38.60 10.34 14.32
CA TYR A 193 -37.77 10.85 13.22
C TYR A 193 -37.93 10.08 11.88
N LEU A 194 -38.45 8.86 11.89
CA LEU A 194 -38.74 8.06 10.69
C LEU A 194 -40.17 8.28 10.14
N THR A 195 -40.99 9.07 10.82
CA THR A 195 -42.41 9.21 10.50
C THR A 195 -42.60 9.89 9.15
N GLY A 196 -43.30 9.22 8.23
CA GLY A 196 -43.61 9.76 6.91
C GLY A 196 -42.46 9.70 5.90
N LEU A 197 -41.33 9.11 6.27
CA LEU A 197 -40.23 8.84 5.34
C LEU A 197 -40.53 7.61 4.48
N ASP A 198 -40.06 7.63 3.23
CA ASP A 198 -40.05 6.46 2.36
C ASP A 198 -38.86 5.52 2.68
N ASN A 199 -38.84 4.35 2.04
CA ASN A 199 -37.80 3.36 2.31
C ASN A 199 -36.40 3.85 1.93
N ASP A 200 -36.26 4.72 0.92
CA ASP A 200 -34.96 5.22 0.46
C ASP A 200 -34.39 6.21 1.47
N ALA A 201 -35.21 7.12 1.99
CA ALA A 201 -34.84 8.02 3.08
C ALA A 201 -34.52 7.26 4.37
N ILE A 202 -35.29 6.22 4.69
CA ILE A 202 -34.99 5.35 5.85
C ILE A 202 -33.65 4.62 5.64
N GLN A 203 -33.40 4.09 4.43
CA GLN A 203 -32.16 3.39 4.11
C GLN A 203 -30.94 4.31 4.21
N ALA A 204 -31.03 5.55 3.76
CA ALA A 204 -29.97 6.54 3.92
C ALA A 204 -29.64 6.80 5.40
N ILE A 205 -30.66 6.87 6.26
CA ILE A 205 -30.44 7.03 7.72
C ILE A 205 -29.80 5.77 8.32
N MET A 206 -30.24 4.58 7.90
CA MET A 206 -29.62 3.32 8.34
C MET A 206 -28.14 3.27 7.94
N ASP A 207 -27.82 3.57 6.68
CA ASP A 207 -26.45 3.56 6.17
C ASP A 207 -25.59 4.59 6.93
N GLN A 208 -26.10 5.80 7.16
CA GLN A 208 -25.39 6.82 7.96
C GLN A 208 -25.06 6.32 9.37
N ARG A 209 -26.02 5.71 10.06
CA ARG A 209 -25.77 5.20 11.42
C ARG A 209 -24.81 4.02 11.42
N ILE A 210 -24.93 3.11 10.45
CA ILE A 210 -23.99 1.99 10.32
C ILE A 210 -22.59 2.53 10.05
N ALA A 211 -22.44 3.55 9.19
CA ALA A 211 -21.17 4.22 8.95
C ALA A 211 -20.60 4.85 10.24
N GLU A 212 -21.42 5.57 11.02
CA GLU A 212 -21.02 6.11 12.33
C GLU A 212 -20.53 5.02 13.30
N GLY A 213 -21.26 3.91 13.36
CA GLY A 213 -20.90 2.79 14.22
C GLY A 213 -19.62 2.11 13.77
N ILE A 214 -19.46 1.89 12.47
CA ILE A 214 -18.25 1.25 11.93
C ILE A 214 -17.03 2.16 12.12
N SER A 215 -17.12 3.44 11.74
CA SER A 215 -15.98 4.36 11.78
C SER A 215 -15.57 4.73 13.21
N GLY A 216 -16.55 4.93 14.10
CA GLY A 216 -16.29 5.41 15.47
C GLY A 216 -16.05 4.31 16.50
N ILE A 217 -16.48 3.07 16.22
CA ILE A 217 -16.46 1.98 17.21
C ILE A 217 -15.74 0.75 16.66
N VAL A 218 -16.17 0.24 15.49
CA VAL A 218 -15.67 -1.05 15.01
C VAL A 218 -14.25 -0.96 14.44
N LEU A 219 -13.98 0.00 13.56
CA LEU A 219 -12.65 0.17 12.96
C LEU A 219 -11.54 0.43 13.99
N PRO A 220 -11.74 1.31 15.00
CA PRO A 220 -10.77 1.48 16.10
C PRO A 220 -10.48 0.20 16.90
N LEU A 221 -11.42 -0.76 16.96
CA LEU A 221 -11.20 -2.06 17.60
C LEU A 221 -10.41 -3.03 16.72
N MET A 222 -10.56 -2.92 15.39
CA MET A 222 -9.97 -3.84 14.42
C MET A 222 -8.56 -3.42 13.98
N VAL A 223 -8.27 -2.12 13.99
CA VAL A 223 -7.05 -1.55 13.41
C VAL A 223 -6.39 -0.63 14.43
N THR A 224 -5.28 -1.10 15.00
CA THR A 224 -4.52 -0.39 16.04
C THR A 224 -3.48 0.60 15.48
N ASP A 225 -3.09 0.43 14.22
CA ASP A 225 -2.13 1.29 13.52
C ASP A 225 -2.67 1.62 12.12
N PRO A 226 -3.53 2.65 12.01
CA PRO A 226 -4.15 3.01 10.74
C PRO A 226 -3.17 3.67 9.76
N ASP A 227 -3.16 3.14 8.55
CA ASP A 227 -2.50 3.74 7.39
C ASP A 227 -3.48 4.69 6.64
N PRO A 228 -3.16 6.00 6.52
CA PRO A 228 -3.96 6.97 5.77
C PRO A 228 -3.95 6.75 4.24
N ASP A 229 -3.01 5.94 3.73
CA ASP A 229 -2.92 5.59 2.31
C ASP A 229 -3.76 4.34 1.97
N MET A 230 -4.53 3.78 2.92
CA MET A 230 -5.36 2.59 2.72
C MET A 230 -6.85 2.87 2.80
N SER A 231 -7.64 2.16 1.98
CA SER A 231 -9.08 2.02 2.15
C SER A 231 -9.38 0.82 3.02
N TYR A 232 -10.31 0.95 3.95
CA TYR A 232 -10.80 -0.09 4.83
C TYR A 232 -12.23 -0.46 4.41
N GLU A 233 -12.39 -1.61 3.75
CA GLU A 233 -13.68 -2.15 3.34
C GLU A 233 -14.17 -3.12 4.43
N ILE A 234 -15.19 -2.70 5.18
CA ILE A 234 -15.76 -3.46 6.28
C ILE A 234 -17.06 -4.13 5.83
N THR A 235 -17.03 -5.46 5.82
CA THR A 235 -18.18 -6.31 5.52
C THR A 235 -18.99 -6.60 6.78
N TYR A 236 -20.31 -6.44 6.74
CA TYR A 236 -21.24 -6.73 7.83
C TYR A 236 -22.47 -7.48 7.31
N ASN A 237 -23.07 -8.33 8.16
CA ASN A 237 -24.26 -9.08 7.81
C ASN A 237 -25.55 -8.26 8.02
N VAL A 238 -26.42 -8.22 7.03
CA VAL A 238 -27.75 -7.61 7.08
C VAL A 238 -28.83 -8.68 7.12
N TYR A 239 -29.74 -8.57 8.07
CA TYR A 239 -30.82 -9.54 8.30
C TYR A 239 -31.97 -9.45 7.28
N ALA A 240 -32.45 -8.23 6.97
CA ALA A 240 -33.61 -7.99 6.12
C ALA A 240 -33.65 -6.52 5.63
N GLY A 241 -34.71 -6.13 4.90
CA GLY A 241 -34.85 -4.78 4.33
C GLY A 241 -34.35 -4.71 2.90
N ARG A 242 -33.22 -4.02 2.70
CA ARG A 242 -32.46 -3.95 1.42
C ARG A 242 -32.02 -5.31 0.84
N GLY A 243 -32.27 -6.39 1.56
CA GLY A 243 -31.96 -7.77 1.20
C GLY A 243 -31.13 -8.42 2.30
N LYS A 244 -31.39 -9.69 2.57
CA LYS A 244 -30.52 -10.47 3.48
C LYS A 244 -29.20 -10.77 2.78
N GLY A 245 -28.08 -10.60 3.47
CA GLY A 245 -26.75 -10.90 2.92
C GLY A 245 -25.65 -10.13 3.62
N ASP A 246 -24.42 -10.34 3.15
CA ASP A 246 -23.28 -9.52 3.55
C ASP A 246 -23.29 -8.24 2.71
N TYR A 247 -22.92 -7.13 3.34
CA TYR A 247 -22.78 -5.82 2.70
C TYR A 247 -21.46 -5.20 3.13
N ALA A 248 -20.87 -4.35 2.30
CA ALA A 248 -19.59 -3.71 2.62
C ALA A 248 -19.64 -2.19 2.47
N MET A 249 -18.98 -1.51 3.40
CA MET A 249 -18.76 -0.05 3.39
C MET A 249 -17.26 0.24 3.41
N SER A 250 -16.84 1.23 2.64
CA SER A 250 -15.43 1.63 2.54
C SER A 250 -15.16 2.88 3.37
N PHE A 251 -14.04 2.91 4.06
CA PHE A 251 -13.61 4.01 4.92
C PHE A 251 -12.16 4.36 4.63
N TYR A 252 -11.77 5.61 4.86
CA TYR A 252 -10.36 6.01 4.88
C TYR A 252 -10.01 6.60 6.23
N TYR A 253 -8.73 6.57 6.59
CA TYR A 253 -8.26 7.20 7.80
C TYR A 253 -7.85 8.65 7.55
N ASN A 254 -8.46 9.59 8.27
CA ASN A 254 -8.05 10.99 8.30
C ASN A 254 -7.05 11.19 9.44
N ALA A 255 -5.76 11.22 9.12
CA ALA A 255 -4.69 11.39 10.09
C ALA A 255 -4.65 12.78 10.75
N GLU A 256 -5.24 13.81 10.13
CA GLU A 256 -5.31 15.15 10.73
C GLU A 256 -6.35 15.21 11.86
N GLU A 257 -7.47 14.50 11.67
CA GLU A 257 -8.60 14.46 12.61
C GLU A 257 -8.60 13.21 13.50
N ASP A 258 -7.62 12.32 13.33
CA ASP A 258 -7.45 11.06 14.08
C ASP A 258 -8.72 10.18 14.08
N LYS A 259 -9.34 10.04 12.90
CA LYS A 259 -10.62 9.32 12.76
C LYS A 259 -10.76 8.63 11.41
N TYR A 260 -11.61 7.61 11.37
CA TYR A 260 -12.09 7.04 10.12
C TYR A 260 -13.25 7.85 9.56
N GLU A 261 -13.25 8.05 8.24
CA GLU A 261 -14.33 8.70 7.50
C GLU A 261 -14.93 7.73 6.50
N TRP A 262 -16.26 7.74 6.39
CA TRP A 262 -16.97 6.94 5.40
C TRP A 262 -16.73 7.51 4.01
N ASP A 263 -16.32 6.66 3.06
CA ASP A 263 -16.28 7.01 1.65
C ASP A 263 -17.68 6.89 1.04
N GLU A 264 -18.47 7.96 1.20
CA GLU A 264 -19.84 8.06 0.67
C GLU A 264 -19.91 7.92 -0.87
N LEU A 265 -18.80 8.13 -1.58
CA LEU A 265 -18.73 7.99 -3.03
C LEU A 265 -18.63 6.53 -3.48
N THR A 266 -18.16 5.64 -2.59
CA THR A 266 -18.14 4.21 -2.85
C THR A 266 -19.52 3.62 -2.47
N PRO A 267 -20.27 3.05 -3.43
CA PRO A 267 -21.57 2.45 -3.14
C PRO A 267 -21.45 1.34 -2.09
N VAL A 268 -22.45 1.23 -1.21
CA VAL A 268 -22.55 0.08 -0.30
C VAL A 268 -22.72 -1.20 -1.13
N LEU A 269 -21.70 -2.04 -1.13
CA LEU A 269 -21.65 -3.27 -1.93
C LEU A 269 -22.46 -4.38 -1.27
N LYS A 270 -23.00 -5.29 -2.07
CA LYS A 270 -23.65 -6.53 -1.64
C LYS A 270 -22.89 -7.73 -2.20
#